data_AF-A0AA41MFZ7-F1
#
_entry.id   AF-A0AA41MFZ7-F1
#
_cell.length_a   1.000
_cell.length_b   1.000
_cell.length_c   1.000
_cell.angle_alpha   90.00
_cell.angle_beta   90.00
_cell.angle_gamma   90.00
#
_symmetry.space_group_name_H-M   'P 1'
#
loop_
_entity.id
_entity.type
_entity.pdbx_description
1 polymer ?
#
loop_
_entity_poly.entity_id
_entity_poly.type
_entity_poly.pdbx_seq_one_letter_code
_entity_poly.pdbx_strand_id
1 'polypeptide(L)'
;MHIYPIIIFIHYKSTKHIKEQGDPIYLRDKVTQRHSKEQFETAQKIEQEYSRYFTGVVQEGALSSICTQILATVNQEQSKALWIPACPL
;
A
#
# COMPACT_ATOMS: atom_id res chain seq x y z
N MET A 1 -6.00 5.89 24.86
CA MET A 1 -6.76 5.49 23.65
C MET A 1 -5.79 4.79 22.72
N HIS A 2 -6.01 3.52 22.38
CA HIS A 2 -5.18 2.78 21.42
C HIS A 2 -5.91 2.69 20.07
N ILE A 3 -5.18 2.91 18.97
CA ILE A 3 -5.70 2.81 17.60
C ILE A 3 -4.92 1.70 16.91
N TYR A 4 -5.63 0.86 16.16
CA TYR A 4 -5.07 -0.23 15.36
C TYR A 4 -5.34 0.06 13.88
N PRO A 5 -4.45 0.80 13.20
CA PRO A 5 -4.69 1.21 11.83
C PRO A 5 -4.64 0.02 10.88
N ILE A 6 -5.44 0.10 9.81
CA ILE A 6 -5.30 -0.76 8.64
C ILE A 6 -4.12 -0.21 7.81
N ILE A 7 -3.02 -0.95 7.75
CA ILE A 7 -1.82 -0.59 7.00
C ILE A 7 -1.77 -1.42 5.72
N ILE A 8 -2.04 -0.79 4.58
CA ILE A 8 -1.99 -1.43 3.27
C ILE A 8 -0.70 -1.04 2.55
N PHE A 9 0.08 -2.03 2.17
CA PHE A 9 1.25 -1.84 1.32
C PHE A 9 0.91 -2.18 -0.14
N ILE A 10 1.33 -1.33 -1.07
CA ILE A 10 1.20 -1.59 -2.51
C ILE A 10 2.56 -2.11 -2.98
N HIS A 11 2.61 -3.38 -3.36
CA HIS A 11 3.82 -4.01 -3.85
C HIS A 11 3.99 -3.72 -5.34
N TYR A 12 5.12 -3.13 -5.72
CA TYR A 12 5.50 -2.90 -7.11
C TYR A 12 6.59 -3.89 -7.51
N LYS A 13 6.50 -4.47 -8.72
CA LYS A 13 7.56 -5.35 -9.27
C LYS A 13 8.64 -4.65 -10.09
N SER A 14 8.40 -3.40 -10.52
CA SER A 14 9.40 -2.64 -11.29
C SER A 14 9.18 -1.13 -11.22
N THR A 15 10.24 -0.37 -11.50
CA THR A 15 10.19 1.08 -11.70
C THR A 15 9.26 1.50 -12.85
N LYS A 16 9.13 0.63 -13.87
CA LYS A 16 8.25 0.85 -15.03
C LYS A 16 6.80 0.94 -14.60
N HIS A 17 6.34 0.09 -13.68
CA HIS A 17 4.97 0.13 -13.18
C HIS A 17 4.65 1.45 -12.49
N ILE A 18 5.59 2.01 -11.72
CA ILE A 18 5.42 3.31 -11.06
C ILE A 18 5.41 4.44 -12.09
N LYS A 19 6.33 4.41 -13.06
CA LYS A 19 6.47 5.46 -14.08
C LYS A 19 5.27 5.54 -15.03
N GLU A 20 4.75 4.38 -15.42
CA GLU A 20 3.67 4.25 -16.40
C GLU A 20 2.28 4.29 -15.77
N GLN A 21 2.19 4.27 -14.44
CA GLN A 21 0.94 4.53 -13.74
C GLN A 21 0.49 5.96 -14.04
N GLY A 22 -0.70 6.10 -14.61
CA GLY A 22 -1.24 7.40 -15.00
C GLY A 22 -2.75 7.40 -14.96
N ASP A 23 -3.31 8.57 -14.72
CA ASP A 23 -4.74 8.82 -14.70
C ASP A 23 -4.96 10.30 -15.03
N PRO A 24 -5.78 10.62 -16.05
CA PRO A 24 -5.94 11.99 -16.52
C PRO A 24 -6.65 12.89 -15.49
N ILE A 25 -7.30 12.32 -14.49
CA ILE A 25 -8.05 13.05 -13.45
C ILE A 25 -7.18 13.22 -12.20
N TYR A 26 -6.57 12.15 -11.70
CA TYR A 26 -5.92 12.07 -10.39
C TYR A 26 -4.38 12.00 -10.44
N LEU A 27 -3.79 11.51 -11.55
CA LEU A 27 -2.32 11.39 -11.73
C LEU A 27 -1.89 12.14 -12.99
N ARG A 28 -2.14 13.46 -13.00
CA ARG A 28 -1.89 14.34 -14.15
C ARG A 28 -0.41 14.55 -14.45
N ASP A 29 0.42 14.55 -13.41
CA ASP A 29 1.86 14.74 -13.53
C ASP A 29 2.55 13.44 -13.91
N LYS A 30 3.41 13.52 -14.94
CA LYS A 30 4.23 12.38 -15.34
C LYS A 30 5.33 12.15 -14.32
N VAL A 31 5.45 10.92 -13.84
CA VAL A 31 6.57 10.52 -12.98
C VAL A 31 7.84 10.43 -13.82
N THR A 32 8.91 11.09 -13.37
CA THR A 32 10.21 11.03 -14.06
C THR A 32 10.90 9.69 -13.80
N GLN A 33 11.85 9.31 -14.66
CA GLN A 33 12.63 8.09 -14.45
C GLN A 33 13.35 8.09 -13.09
N ARG A 34 13.94 9.23 -12.71
CA ARG A 34 14.60 9.40 -11.41
C ARG A 34 13.64 9.13 -10.25
N HIS A 35 12.49 9.80 -10.23
CA HIS A 35 11.49 9.62 -9.17
C HIS A 35 10.93 8.19 -9.12
N SER A 36 10.70 7.56 -10.28
CA SER A 36 10.22 6.17 -10.31
C SER A 36 11.21 5.18 -9.70
N LYS A 37 12.51 5.43 -9.86
CA LYS A 37 13.58 4.62 -9.26
C LYS A 37 13.65 4.84 -7.75
N GLU A 38 13.66 6.09 -7.31
CA GLU A 38 13.69 6.46 -5.89
C GLU A 38 12.47 5.89 -5.13
N GLN A 39 11.26 5.97 -5.71
CA GLN A 39 10.05 5.39 -5.12
C GLN A 39 10.10 3.86 -5.04
N PHE A 40 10.60 3.19 -6.08
CA PHE A 40 10.75 1.73 -6.08
C PHE A 40 11.72 1.25 -5.00
N GLU A 41 12.90 1.88 -4.91
CA GLU A 41 13.91 1.55 -3.88
C GLU A 41 13.37 1.82 -2.47
N THR A 42 12.65 2.93 -2.30
CA THR A 42 11.99 3.26 -1.02
C THR A 42 10.93 2.22 -0.66
N ALA A 43 10.11 1.80 -1.62
CA ALA A 43 9.09 0.76 -1.40
C ALA A 43 9.73 -0.59 -1.01
N GLN A 44 10.81 -0.99 -1.68
CA GLN A 44 11.55 -2.21 -1.33
C GLN A 44 12.12 -2.15 0.09
N LYS A 45 12.69 -1.02 0.49
CA LYS A 45 13.19 -0.82 1.85
C LYS A 45 12.06 -0.89 2.88
N ILE A 46 10.93 -0.23 2.61
CA ILE A 46 9.75 -0.26 3.47
C ILE A 46 9.23 -1.68 3.65
N GLU A 47 9.15 -2.46 2.57
CA GLU A 47 8.73 -3.85 2.63
C GLU A 47 9.67 -4.72 3.47
N GLN A 48 10.98 -4.58 3.27
CA GLN A 48 11.98 -5.33 4.03
C GLN A 48 11.94 -5.01 5.53
N GLU A 49 11.82 -3.73 5.89
CA GLU A 49 11.89 -3.27 7.28
C GLU A 49 10.56 -3.41 8.03
N TYR A 50 9.43 -3.17 7.35
CA TYR A 50 8.13 -2.94 7.98
C TYR A 50 7.04 -3.94 7.58
N SER A 51 7.34 -4.98 6.79
CA SER A 51 6.34 -5.98 6.36
C SER A 51 5.48 -6.56 7.48
N ARG A 52 6.06 -6.76 8.67
CA ARG A 52 5.35 -7.25 9.86
C ARG A 52 4.20 -6.36 10.33
N TYR A 53 4.18 -5.09 9.94
CA TYR A 53 3.16 -4.11 10.32
C TYR A 53 2.04 -4.00 9.29
N PHE A 54 2.20 -4.55 8.09
CA PHE A 54 1.18 -4.49 7.07
C PHE A 54 0.01 -5.39 7.46
N THR A 55 -1.20 -4.82 7.46
CA THR A 55 -2.43 -5.58 7.64
C THR A 55 -2.96 -6.10 6.31
N GLY A 56 -2.51 -5.53 5.18
CA GLY A 56 -2.82 -6.02 3.84
C GLY A 56 -1.75 -5.63 2.83
N VAL A 57 -1.62 -6.45 1.77
CA VAL A 57 -0.72 -6.18 0.64
C VAL A 57 -1.53 -6.25 -0.65
N VAL A 58 -1.49 -5.19 -1.45
CA VAL A 58 -2.11 -5.12 -2.77
C VAL A 58 -1.02 -5.23 -3.81
N GLN A 59 -1.25 -6.07 -4.82
CA GLN A 59 -0.30 -6.26 -5.92
C GLN A 59 -0.44 -5.14 -6.95
N GLU A 60 0.61 -4.94 -7.73
CA GLU A 60 0.55 -3.99 -8.84
C GLU A 60 -0.48 -4.39 -9.90
N GLY A 61 -0.99 -3.39 -10.61
CA GLY A 61 -1.97 -3.57 -11.68
C GLY A 61 -2.38 -2.23 -12.28
N ALA A 62 -3.44 -2.25 -13.09
CA ALA A 62 -4.08 -1.01 -13.52
C ALA A 62 -4.57 -0.22 -12.30
N LEU A 63 -4.53 1.12 -12.34
CA LEU A 63 -4.92 1.96 -11.20
C LEU A 63 -6.32 1.62 -10.67
N SER A 64 -7.28 1.39 -11.56
CA SER A 64 -8.65 1.00 -11.20
C SER A 64 -8.71 -0.33 -10.44
N SER A 65 -7.87 -1.31 -10.82
CA SER A 65 -7.75 -2.58 -10.12
C SER A 65 -7.12 -2.41 -8.75
N ILE A 66 -6.05 -1.59 -8.64
CA ILE A 66 -5.42 -1.28 -7.35
C ILE A 66 -6.44 -0.62 -6.41
N CYS A 67 -7.20 0.39 -6.88
CA CYS A 67 -8.23 1.03 -6.08
C CYS A 67 -9.33 0.06 -5.62
N THR A 68 -9.76 -0.84 -6.50
CA THR A 68 -10.76 -1.87 -6.18
C THR A 68 -10.24 -2.84 -5.12
N GLN A 69 -8.99 -3.29 -5.25
CA GLN A 69 -8.33 -4.16 -4.28
C GLN A 69 -8.13 -3.45 -2.94
N ILE A 70 -7.74 -2.18 -2.93
CA ILE A 70 -7.63 -1.39 -1.69
C ILE A 70 -8.99 -1.34 -0.98
N LEU A 71 -10.07 -1.01 -1.70
CA LEU A 71 -11.41 -0.95 -1.10
C LEU A 71 -11.83 -2.31 -0.52
N ALA A 72 -11.58 -3.40 -1.26
CA ALA A 72 -11.85 -4.75 -0.79
C ALA A 72 -11.05 -5.10 0.48
N THR A 73 -9.74 -4.82 0.49
CA THR A 73 -8.85 -5.05 1.63
C THR A 73 -9.28 -4.25 2.85
N VAL A 74 -9.65 -2.96 2.70
CA VAL A 74 -10.15 -2.14 3.80
C VAL A 74 -11.42 -2.74 4.40
N ASN A 75 -12.41 -3.10 3.56
CA ASN A 75 -13.65 -3.70 4.04
C ASN A 75 -13.40 -5.03 4.78
N GLN A 76 -12.48 -5.84 4.26
CA GLN A 76 -12.10 -7.10 4.88
C GLN A 76 -11.42 -6.87 6.24
N GLU A 77 -10.37 -6.05 6.30
CA GLU A 77 -9.65 -5.78 7.55
C GLU A 77 -10.54 -5.11 8.60
N GLN A 78 -11.43 -4.20 8.18
CA GLN A 78 -12.37 -3.51 9.07
C GLN A 78 -13.36 -4.46 9.75
N SER A 79 -13.69 -5.59 9.11
CA SER A 79 -14.62 -6.59 9.66
C SER A 79 -13.96 -7.56 10.66
N LYS A 80 -12.63 -7.57 10.76
CA LYS A 80 -11.91 -8.51 11.63
C LYS A 80 -11.96 -8.07 13.09
N ALA A 81 -12.15 -9.04 13.98
CA ALA A 81 -11.90 -8.84 15.39
C ALA A 81 -10.39 -8.68 15.63
N LEU A 82 -10.02 -7.65 16.40
CA LEU A 82 -8.63 -7.38 16.75
C LEU A 82 -8.32 -7.93 18.14
N TRP A 83 -7.18 -8.61 18.25
CA TRP A 83 -6.64 -9.02 19.54
C TRP A 83 -5.97 -7.82 20.19
N ILE A 84 -6.57 -7.33 21.26
CA ILE A 84 -6.02 -6.27 22.09
C ILE A 84 -5.42 -6.90 23.35
N PRO A 85 -4.28 -6.40 23.86
CA PRO A 85 -3.78 -6.83 25.15
C PRO A 85 -4.86 -6.59 26.21
N ALA A 86 -5.20 -7.64 26.97
CA ALA A 86 -5.92 -7.44 28.22
C ALA A 86 -4.96 -6.70 29.14
N CYS A 87 -5.21 -5.43 29.45
CA CYS A 87 -4.39 -4.73 30.45
C CYS A 87 -4.31 -5.58 31.73
N PRO A 88 -3.17 -5.62 32.42
CA PRO A 88 -3.16 -6.15 33.77
C PRO A 88 -3.99 -5.18 34.63
N LEU A 89 -4.98 -5.72 35.34
CA LEU A 89 -5.62 -5.06 36.47
C LEU A 89 -4.59 -4.78 37.58
#